data_AF-A0A1I1Q586-F1
#
_entry.id   AF-A0A1I1Q586-F1
#
_cell.length_a   1.000
_cell.length_b   1.000
_cell.length_c   1.000
_cell.angle_alpha   90.00
_cell.angle_beta   90.00
_cell.angle_gamma   90.00
#
_symmetry.space_group_name_H-M   'P 1'
#
loop_
_entity.id
_entity.type
_entity.pdbx_description
1 polymer ?
#
loop_
_entity_poly.entity_id
_entity_poly.type
_entity_poly.pdbx_seq_one_letter_code
_entity_poly.pdbx_strand_id
1 'polypeptide(L)' 'MTVFAASVFDATVVFEGQELFKGRGSAQAWAEKVARELETDVTVEKVGTGWVLKATVEGEPRSWGIFGQRLSRIELPS' A
#
# COMPACT_ATOMS: atom_id res chain seq x y z
N MET A 1 2.92 18.36 -0.42
CA MET A 1 1.70 17.55 -0.66
C MET A 1 2.04 16.15 -0.21
N THR A 2 1.22 15.52 0.64
CA THR A 2 1.54 14.19 1.18
C THR A 2 1.44 13.10 0.12
N VAL A 3 2.28 12.06 0.21
CA VAL A 3 2.25 10.90 -0.69
C VAL A 3 0.87 10.22 -0.72
N PHE A 4 0.12 10.24 0.39
CA PHE A 4 -1.22 9.67 0.47
C PHE A 4 -2.27 10.44 -0.36
N ALA A 5 -1.99 11.70 -0.68
CA ALA A 5 -2.82 12.54 -1.54
C ALA A 5 -2.36 12.53 -3.01
N ALA A 6 -1.31 11.79 -3.36
CA ALA A 6 -0.94 11.60 -4.75
C ALA A 6 -1.84 10.56 -5.41
N SER A 7 -2.14 10.77 -6.70
CA SER A 7 -2.89 9.81 -7.50
C SER A 7 -2.02 8.61 -7.86
N VAL A 8 -2.55 7.41 -7.63
CA VAL A 8 -2.02 6.12 -8.04
C VAL A 8 -2.58 5.80 -9.43
N PHE A 9 -1.73 5.73 -10.44
CA PHE A 9 -2.09 5.42 -11.83
C PHE A 9 -1.69 3.99 -12.24
N ASP A 10 -1.38 3.16 -11.26
CA ASP A 10 -0.93 1.79 -11.46
C ASP A 10 -2.10 0.82 -11.66
N ALA A 11 -1.83 -0.32 -12.29
CA ALA A 11 -2.82 -1.38 -12.41
C ALA A 11 -3.11 -2.01 -11.04
N THR A 12 -4.39 -2.26 -10.77
CA THR A 12 -4.86 -2.82 -9.50
C THR A 12 -5.59 -4.15 -9.70
N VAL A 13 -5.78 -4.87 -8.61
CA VAL A 13 -6.62 -6.06 -8.51
C VAL A 13 -7.49 -5.95 -7.27
N VAL A 14 -8.72 -6.46 -7.32
CA VAL A 14 -9.59 -6.53 -6.14
C VAL A 14 -9.44 -7.92 -5.51
N PHE A 15 -9.13 -7.95 -4.22
CA PHE A 15 -9.08 -9.15 -3.40
C PHE A 15 -9.90 -8.92 -2.14
N GLU A 16 -10.91 -9.75 -1.90
CA GLU A 16 -11.79 -9.66 -0.72
C GLU A 16 -12.36 -8.25 -0.46
N GLY A 17 -12.71 -7.54 -1.54
CA GLY A 17 -13.25 -6.18 -1.47
C GLY A 17 -12.20 -5.07 -1.29
N GLN A 18 -10.91 -5.42 -1.14
CA GLN A 18 -9.80 -4.47 -1.07
C GLN A 18 -9.14 -4.34 -2.44
N GLU A 19 -8.87 -3.11 -2.88
CA GLU A 19 -8.11 -2.85 -4.10
C GLU A 19 -6.61 -2.81 -3.76
N LEU A 20 -5.85 -3.68 -4.41
CA LEU A 20 -4.43 -3.92 -4.16
C LEU A 20 -3.60 -3.61 -5.39
N PHE A 21 -2.29 -3.41 -5.22
CA PHE A 21 -1.38 -3.28 -6.35
C PHE A 21 -1.32 -4.60 -7.12
N LYS A 22 -1.51 -4.54 -8.45
CA LYS A 22 -1.37 -5.73 -9.31
C LYS A 22 0.08 -6.19 -9.41
N GLY A 23 1.02 -5.25 -9.50
CA GLY A 23 2.44 -5.52 -9.72
C GLY A 23 3.29 -5.23 -8.49
N ARG A 24 4.19 -6.17 -8.14
CA ARG A 24 5.16 -5.99 -7.04
C ARG A 24 6.03 -4.75 -7.23
N GLY A 25 6.53 -4.51 -8.44
CA GLY A 25 7.42 -3.36 -8.71
C GLY A 25 6.72 -2.02 -8.50
N SER A 26 5.45 -1.93 -8.87
CA SER A 26 4.62 -0.75 -8.59
C SER A 26 4.41 -0.57 -7.09
N ALA A 27 4.03 -1.63 -6.37
CA ALA A 27 3.90 -1.61 -4.92
C ALA A 27 5.21 -1.16 -4.25
N GLN A 28 6.36 -1.63 -4.73
CA GLN A 28 7.69 -1.28 -4.19
C GLN A 28 8.00 0.21 -4.38
N ALA A 29 7.74 0.74 -5.58
CA ALA A 29 7.95 2.16 -5.86
C ALA A 29 7.07 3.07 -4.98
N TRP A 30 5.88 2.62 -4.61
CA TRP A 30 5.04 3.33 -3.64
C TRP A 30 5.51 3.12 -2.20
N ALA A 31 5.95 1.92 -1.83
CA ALA A 31 6.53 1.65 -0.51
C ALA A 31 7.70 2.59 -0.23
N GLU A 32 8.60 2.79 -1.20
CA GLU A 32 9.74 3.71 -1.06
C GLU A 32 9.31 5.17 -0.84
N LYS A 33 8.24 5.63 -1.49
CA LYS A 33 7.70 6.99 -1.28
C LYS A 33 7.08 7.13 0.11
N VAL A 34 6.31 6.13 0.53
CA VAL A 34 5.68 6.12 1.86
C VAL A 34 6.75 6.03 2.95
N ALA A 35 7.80 5.22 2.75
CA ALA A 35 8.89 5.10 3.70
C ALA A 35 9.61 6.43 3.94
N ARG A 36 9.82 7.21 2.87
CA ARG A 36 10.41 8.56 2.97
C ARG A 36 9.49 9.55 3.67
N GLU A 37 8.18 9.50 3.43
CA GLU A 37 7.20 10.38 4.09
C GLU A 37 7.08 10.08 5.58
N LEU A 38 7.07 8.79 5.95
CA LEU A 38 6.87 8.33 7.33
C LEU A 38 8.18 8.17 8.12
N GLU A 39 9.33 8.37 7.48
CA GLU A 39 10.66 8.10 8.04
C GLU A 39 10.76 6.71 8.70
N THR A 40 10.14 5.71 8.06
CA THR A 40 9.96 4.35 8.59
C THR A 40 10.10 3.33 7.46
N ASP A 41 10.63 2.15 7.74
CA ASP A 41 10.69 1.07 6.76
C ASP A 41 9.28 0.60 6.35
N VAL A 42 9.02 0.64 5.04
CA VAL A 42 7.79 0.12 4.42
C VAL A 42 8.17 -1.01 3.49
N THR A 43 7.58 -2.18 3.71
CA THR A 43 7.77 -3.37 2.89
C THR A 43 6.55 -3.62 2.02
N VAL A 44 6.69 -4.54 1.07
CA VAL A 44 5.58 -5.04 0.27
C VAL A 44 5.34 -6.51 0.56
N GLU A 45 4.07 -6.87 0.73
CA GLU A 45 3.65 -8.23 1.02
C GLU A 45 2.64 -8.71 -0.04
N LYS A 46 2.75 -9.97 -0.45
CA LYS A 46 1.80 -10.57 -1.39
C LYS A 46 0.57 -11.02 -0.62
N VAL A 47 -0.60 -10.57 -1.02
CA VAL A 47 -1.88 -10.96 -0.43
C VAL A 47 -2.85 -11.36 -1.54
N GLY A 48 -3.28 -12.61 -1.52
CA GLY A 48 -4.06 -13.20 -2.60
C GLY A 48 -3.38 -13.05 -3.96
N THR A 49 -4.04 -12.34 -4.87
CA THR A 49 -3.55 -12.05 -6.23
C THR A 49 -2.85 -10.70 -6.36
N GLY A 50 -2.72 -9.93 -5.28
CA GLY A 50 -2.19 -8.57 -5.27
C GLY A 50 -1.05 -8.36 -4.28
N TRP A 51 -0.65 -7.09 -4.15
CA TRP A 51 0.42 -6.64 -3.27
C TRP A 51 -0.05 -5.45 -2.42
N VAL A 52 0.40 -5.42 -1.18
CA VAL A 52 0.07 -4.40 -0.18
C VAL A 52 1.34 -3.80 0.39
N LEU A 53 1.26 -2.55 0.85
CA LEU A 53 2.33 -1.93 1.63
C LEU A 53 2.12 -2.26 3.10
N LYS A 54 3.20 -2.55 3.82
CA LYS A 54 3.20 -2.91 5.24
C LYS A 54 4.27 -2.11 5.97
N ALA A 55 3.94 -1.59 7.14
CA ALA A 55 4.91 -0.99 8.05
C ALA A 55 4.42 -1.08 9.49
N THR A 56 5.33 -0.85 10.44
CA THR A 56 4.98 -0.59 11.84
C THR A 56 5.16 0.90 12.09
N VAL A 57 4.07 1.63 12.32
CA VAL A 57 4.10 3.08 12.55
C VAL A 57 3.64 3.33 13.97
N GLU A 58 4.47 4.01 14.77
CA GLU A 58 4.19 4.30 16.19
C GLU A 58 3.89 3.02 17.01
N GLY A 59 4.53 1.89 16.63
CA GLY A 59 4.34 0.60 17.30
C GLY A 59 3.14 -0.21 16.80
N GLU A 60 2.33 0.32 15.88
CA GLU A 60 1.16 -0.37 15.34
C GLU A 60 1.39 -0.86 13.91
N PRO A 61 1.01 -2.12 13.58
CA PRO A 61 1.06 -2.61 12.22
C PRO A 61 0.03 -1.88 11.36
N ARG A 62 0.48 -1.27 10.26
CA ARG A 62 -0.35 -0.58 9.28
C ARG A 62 -0.17 -1.23 7.91
N SER A 63 -1.28 -1.33 7.19
CA SER A 63 -1.32 -1.84 5.82
C SER A 63 -1.99 -0.81 4.91
N TRP A 64 -1.47 -0.65 3.70
CA TRP A 64 -2.08 0.22 2.68
C TRP A 64 -2.31 -0.52 1.37
N GLY A 65 -3.51 -0.33 0.84
CA GLY A 65 -3.89 -0.67 -0.53
C GLY A 65 -4.25 0.60 -1.28
N ILE A 66 -5.16 0.47 -2.24
CA ILE A 66 -5.64 1.56 -3.08
C ILE A 66 -7.14 1.74 -2.83
N PHE A 67 -7.61 2.97 -2.88
CA PHE A 67 -9.03 3.28 -2.93
C PHE A 67 -9.22 4.53 -3.78
N GLY A 68 -9.99 4.43 -4.87
CA GLY A 68 -10.27 5.57 -5.73
C GLY A 68 -8.99 6.27 -6.24
N GLN A 69 -8.00 5.48 -6.67
CA GLN A 69 -6.69 5.94 -7.14
C GLN A 69 -5.82 6.63 -6.07
N ARG A 70 -6.00 6.31 -4.80
CA ARG A 70 -5.16 6.86 -3.71
C ARG A 70 -4.74 5.75 -2.79
N LEU A 71 -3.59 5.91 -2.13
CA LEU A 71 -3.24 5.04 -1.02
C LEU A 71 -4.26 5.22 0.10
N SER A 72 -4.79 4.10 0.59
CA SER A 72 -5.72 4.08 1.73
C SER A 72 -5.31 2.99 2.70
N ARG A 73 -5.54 3.24 4.00
CA ARG A 73 -5.37 2.20 5.01
C ARG A 73 -6.40 1.10 4.75
N ILE A 74 -5.95 -0.15 4.84
CA ILE A 74 -6.81 -1.32 4.68
C ILE A 74 -6.62 -2.25 5.87
N GLU A 75 -7.68 -2.99 6.19
CA GLU A 75 -7.62 -4.12 7.10
C GLU A 75 -7.63 -5.38 6.25
N LEU A 76 -6.60 -6.19 6.44
CA LEU A 76 -6.48 -7.48 5.77
C LEU A 76 -6.97 -8.54 6.75
N PRO A 77 -7.76 -9.53 6.28
CA PRO A 77 -8.14 -10.64 7.13
C PRO A 77 -6.89 -11.40 7.59
N SER A 78 -6.96 -11.89 8.82
CA SER A 78 -5.88 -12.62 9.52
C SER A 78 -5.67 -14.01 8.96
#